data_AF-Q0HYU9-F1
#
_entry.id   AF-Q0HYU9-F1
#
_cell.length_a   1.000
_cell.length_b   1.000
_cell.length_c   1.000
_cell.angle_alpha   90.00
_cell.angle_beta   90.00
_cell.angle_gamma   90.00
#
_symmetry.space_group_name_H-M   'P 1'
#
loop_
_entity.id
_entity.type
_entity.pdbx_description
1 polymer ?
#
loop_
_entity_poly.entity_id
_entity_poly.type
_entity_poly.pdbx_seq_one_letter_code
_entity_poly.pdbx_strand_id
1 'polypeptide(L)'
;MMSTQTTAATEPQFDLSNPQHLAMRKLMADVYSNHANALLCGVEKSAIAYRGMGQGLERVALYVIADPVLVSLSASLNFAMFYMEELYRARAEA
;
A
#
# COMPACT_ATOMS: atom_id res chain seq x y z
N MET A 1 -36.86 10.74 -15.23
CA MET A 1 -36.04 10.14 -14.16
C MET A 1 -34.68 9.84 -14.76
N MET A 2 -33.63 10.58 -14.38
CA MET A 2 -32.26 10.26 -14.80
C MET A 2 -31.77 9.11 -13.92
N SER A 3 -31.59 7.93 -14.52
CA SER A 3 -31.02 6.77 -13.85
C SER A 3 -29.50 6.98 -13.78
N THR A 4 -28.97 7.31 -12.61
CA THR A 4 -27.52 7.32 -12.36
C THR A 4 -27.05 5.87 -12.27
N GLN A 5 -26.65 5.33 -13.41
CA GLN A 5 -26.04 4.01 -13.48
C GLN A 5 -24.59 4.13 -13.01
N THR A 6 -24.35 3.89 -11.72
CA THR A 6 -23.00 3.85 -11.14
C THR A 6 -22.28 2.63 -11.72
N THR A 7 -21.27 2.86 -12.55
CA THR A 7 -20.40 1.79 -13.05
C THR A 7 -19.69 1.16 -11.86
N ALA A 8 -19.84 -0.14 -11.66
CA ALA A 8 -19.13 -0.86 -10.59
C ALA A 8 -17.62 -0.73 -10.82
N ALA A 9 -16.88 -0.35 -9.77
CA ALA A 9 -15.43 -0.33 -9.81
C ALA A 9 -14.91 -1.73 -10.18
N THR A 10 -14.09 -1.79 -11.22
CA THR A 10 -13.53 -3.06 -11.75
C THR A 10 -12.28 -3.50 -10.97
N GLU A 11 -11.72 -2.61 -10.16
CA GLU A 11 -10.54 -2.83 -9.34
C GLU A 11 -10.86 -2.66 -7.85
N PRO A 12 -10.11 -3.29 -6.93
CA PRO A 12 -10.22 -3.07 -5.50
C PRO A 12 -10.05 -1.58 -5.16
N GLN A 13 -10.95 -1.01 -4.36
CA GLN A 13 -10.92 0.40 -3.96
C GLN A 13 -11.22 0.56 -2.47
N PHE A 14 -10.63 1.56 -1.83
CA PHE A 14 -10.99 1.90 -0.46
C PHE A 14 -12.41 2.46 -0.40
N ASP A 15 -13.26 1.86 0.42
CA ASP A 15 -14.51 2.48 0.85
C ASP A 15 -14.21 3.54 1.92
N LEU A 16 -14.24 4.82 1.54
CA LEU A 16 -13.92 5.90 2.48
C LEU A 16 -15.03 6.21 3.49
N SER A 17 -16.21 5.62 3.30
CA SER A 17 -17.28 5.66 4.30
C SER A 17 -17.08 4.61 5.41
N ASN A 18 -16.30 3.56 5.13
CA ASN A 18 -15.92 2.55 6.11
C ASN A 18 -14.71 3.02 6.94
N PRO A 19 -14.82 3.13 8.28
CA PRO A 19 -13.75 3.63 9.13
C PRO A 19 -12.49 2.75 9.11
N GLN A 20 -12.62 1.44 8.92
CA GLN A 20 -11.48 0.53 8.82
C GLN A 20 -10.70 0.76 7.52
N HIS A 21 -11.40 0.91 6.39
CA HIS A 21 -10.76 1.23 5.11
C HIS A 21 -10.09 2.59 5.14
N LEU A 22 -10.72 3.60 5.74
CA LEU A 22 -10.12 4.91 5.90
C LEU A 22 -8.86 4.86 6.78
N ALA A 23 -8.89 4.13 7.89
CA ALA A 23 -7.73 3.94 8.76
C ALA A 23 -6.60 3.19 8.02
N MET A 24 -6.94 2.12 7.32
CA MET A 24 -5.99 1.33 6.55
C MET A 24 -5.34 2.15 5.44
N ARG A 25 -6.13 2.95 4.71
CA ARG A 25 -5.63 3.86 3.68
C ARG A 25 -4.60 4.84 4.23
N LYS A 26 -4.85 5.41 5.42
CA LYS A 26 -3.91 6.33 6.09
C LYS A 26 -2.60 5.62 6.46
N LEU A 27 -2.70 4.47 7.12
CA LEU A 27 -1.52 3.67 7.49
C LEU A 27 -0.69 3.26 6.27
N MET A 28 -1.36 2.83 5.20
CA MET A 28 -0.71 2.47 3.94
C MET A 28 -0.01 3.68 3.29
N ALA A 29 -0.64 4.85 3.30
CA ALA A 29 -0.02 6.08 2.79
C ALA A 29 1.21 6.48 3.62
N ASP A 30 1.11 6.43 4.95
CA ASP A 30 2.23 6.76 5.84
C ASP A 30 3.43 5.82 5.63
N VAL A 31 3.17 4.51 5.55
CA VAL A 31 4.21 3.50 5.25
C VAL A 31 4.86 3.77 3.90
N TYR A 32 4.06 4.01 2.85
CA TYR A 32 4.57 4.29 1.51
C TYR A 32 5.42 5.56 1.46
N SER A 33 4.95 6.66 2.06
CA SER A 33 5.67 7.92 2.08
C SER A 33 7.00 7.81 2.84
N ASN A 34 7.01 7.11 3.97
CA ASN A 34 8.23 6.88 4.74
C ASN A 34 9.22 5.97 4.00
N HIS A 35 8.73 4.93 3.33
CA HIS A 35 9.54 4.07 2.45
C HIS A 35 10.21 4.89 1.33
N ALA A 36 9.42 5.64 0.59
CA ALA A 36 9.89 6.47 -0.51
C ALA A 36 10.93 7.51 -0.03
N ASN A 37 10.66 8.17 1.10
CA ASN A 37 11.57 9.15 1.68
C ASN A 37 12.89 8.50 2.13
N ALA A 38 12.85 7.30 2.72
CA ALA A 38 14.05 6.58 3.10
C ALA A 38 14.94 6.26 1.88
N LEU A 39 14.35 5.86 0.74
CA LEU A 39 15.09 5.68 -0.51
C LEU A 39 15.67 7.00 -1.03
N LEU A 40 14.90 8.09 -1.00
CA LEU A 40 15.38 9.42 -1.42
C LEU A 40 16.57 9.91 -0.58
N CYS A 41 16.59 9.61 0.72
CA CYS A 41 17.70 9.92 1.61
C CYS A 41 18.88 8.93 1.53
N GLY A 42 18.80 7.90 0.67
CA GLY A 42 19.84 6.88 0.53
C GLY A 42 19.91 5.88 1.69
N VAL A 43 18.87 5.78 2.51
CA VAL A 43 18.82 4.92 3.70
C VAL A 43 18.03 3.65 3.41
N GLU A 44 18.57 2.80 2.54
CA GLU A 44 17.89 1.60 2.02
C GLU A 44 17.39 0.66 3.13
N LYS A 45 18.18 0.45 4.20
CA LYS A 45 17.79 -0.40 5.33
C LYS A 45 16.48 0.07 5.98
N SER A 46 16.28 1.38 6.09
CA SER A 46 15.03 1.95 6.61
C SER A 46 13.88 1.73 5.64
N ALA A 47 14.10 1.86 4.33
CA ALA A 47 13.10 1.54 3.33
C ALA A 47 12.62 0.08 3.46
N ILE A 48 13.56 -0.88 3.56
CA ILE A 48 13.22 -2.30 3.76
C ILE A 48 12.38 -2.51 5.03
N ALA A 49 12.70 -1.80 6.13
CA ALA A 49 11.91 -1.87 7.35
C ALA A 49 10.47 -1.36 7.15
N TYR A 50 10.28 -0.26 6.40
CA TYR A 50 8.95 0.23 6.05
C TYR A 50 8.18 -0.75 5.14
N ARG A 51 8.84 -1.43 4.20
CA ARG A 51 8.19 -2.51 3.45
C ARG A 51 7.75 -3.65 4.36
N GLY A 52 8.55 -3.99 5.38
CA GLY A 52 8.15 -4.93 6.43
C GLY A 52 6.87 -4.51 7.17
N MET A 53 6.70 -3.20 7.42
CA MET A 53 5.45 -2.68 7.98
C MET A 53 4.26 -2.88 7.03
N GLY A 54 4.45 -2.66 5.71
CA GLY A 54 3.44 -2.96 4.69
C GLY A 54 3.02 -4.43 4.65
N GLN A 55 3.96 -5.36 4.84
CA GLN A 55 3.66 -6.79 4.99
C GLN A 55 2.85 -7.08 6.27
N GLY A 56 3.14 -6.35 7.35
CA GLY A 56 2.34 -6.37 8.57
C GLY A 56 0.90 -5.93 8.32
N LEU A 57 0.71 -4.84 7.58
CA LEU A 57 -0.62 -4.35 7.19
C LEU A 57 -1.40 -5.40 6.37
N GLU A 58 -0.76 -6.06 5.40
CA GLU A 58 -1.40 -7.14 4.64
C GLU A 58 -1.87 -8.31 5.53
N ARG A 59 -1.05 -8.71 6.52
CA ARG A 59 -1.43 -9.76 7.48
C ARG A 59 -2.59 -9.32 8.39
N VAL A 60 -2.63 -8.04 8.79
CA VAL A 60 -3.76 -7.49 9.55
C VAL A 60 -5.04 -7.52 8.71
N ALA A 61 -4.97 -7.11 7.44
CA ALA A 61 -6.10 -7.19 6.53
C ALA A 61 -6.61 -8.62 6.38
N LEU A 62 -5.70 -9.60 6.27
CA LEU A 62 -6.04 -11.00 6.04
C LEU A 62 -6.59 -11.70 7.29
N TYR A 63 -5.90 -11.58 8.43
CA TYR A 63 -6.17 -12.41 9.60
C TYR A 63 -6.99 -11.71 10.69
N VAL A 64 -6.99 -10.37 10.73
CA VAL A 64 -7.65 -9.60 11.80
C VAL A 64 -8.92 -8.93 11.28
N ILE A 65 -8.82 -8.19 10.19
CA ILE A 65 -9.96 -7.49 9.58
C ILE A 65 -10.78 -8.46 8.71
N ALA A 66 -10.10 -9.45 8.10
CA ALA A 66 -10.67 -10.40 7.15
C ALA A 66 -11.37 -9.72 5.96
N ASP A 67 -10.79 -8.63 5.47
CA ASP A 67 -11.31 -7.87 4.33
C ASP A 67 -10.47 -8.12 3.06
N PRO A 68 -11.01 -8.79 2.03
CA PRO A 68 -10.26 -9.15 0.83
C PRO A 68 -9.86 -7.95 -0.03
N VAL A 69 -10.60 -6.84 0.03
CA VAL A 69 -10.24 -5.60 -0.68
C VAL A 69 -9.00 -4.99 -0.03
N LEU A 70 -8.96 -4.91 1.31
CA LEU A 70 -7.79 -4.40 2.04
C LEU A 70 -6.58 -5.33 1.90
N VAL A 71 -6.79 -6.65 1.82
CA VAL A 71 -5.70 -7.60 1.50
C VAL A 71 -5.11 -7.28 0.13
N SER A 72 -5.95 -7.18 -0.89
CA SER A 72 -5.50 -6.91 -2.26
C SER A 72 -4.78 -5.56 -2.37
N LEU A 73 -5.31 -4.52 -1.75
CA LEU A 73 -4.69 -3.19 -1.74
C LEU A 73 -3.34 -3.20 -1.00
N SER A 74 -3.24 -3.89 0.14
CA SER A 74 -1.99 -4.01 0.90
C SER A 74 -0.92 -4.79 0.12
N ALA A 75 -1.31 -5.87 -0.57
CA ALA A 75 -0.41 -6.62 -1.44
C ALA A 75 0.12 -5.73 -2.58
N SER A 76 -0.75 -4.96 -3.25
CA SER A 76 -0.36 -4.00 -4.30
C SER A 76 0.64 -2.95 -3.80
N LEU A 77 0.44 -2.44 -2.59
CA LEU A 77 1.41 -1.55 -1.93
C LEU A 77 2.77 -2.24 -1.72
N ASN A 78 2.77 -3.47 -1.23
CA ASN A 78 4.01 -4.24 -0.99
C ASN A 78 4.79 -4.50 -2.29
N PHE A 79 4.10 -4.83 -3.39
CA PHE A 79 4.72 -4.95 -4.70
C PHE A 79 5.31 -3.62 -5.18
N ALA A 80 4.58 -2.52 -5.05
CA ALA A 80 5.07 -1.20 -5.45
C ALA A 80 6.38 -0.83 -4.71
N MET A 81 6.42 -1.01 -3.39
CA MET A 81 7.63 -0.76 -2.60
C MET A 81 8.79 -1.68 -2.97
N PHE A 82 8.52 -2.96 -3.24
CA PHE A 82 9.54 -3.90 -3.72
C PHE A 82 10.16 -3.43 -5.05
N TYR A 83 9.34 -3.04 -6.03
CA TYR A 83 9.85 -2.54 -7.31
C TYR A 83 10.63 -1.23 -7.19
N MET A 84 10.24 -0.36 -6.24
CA MET A 84 11.01 0.86 -5.95
C MET A 84 12.39 0.55 -5.38
N GLU A 85 12.53 -0.46 -4.51
CA GLU A 85 13.82 -0.93 -4.00
C GLU A 85 14.71 -1.47 -5.13
N GLU A 86 14.16 -2.30 -6.02
CA GLU A 86 14.89 -2.84 -7.17
C GLU A 86 15.37 -1.72 -8.11
N LEU A 87 14.51 -0.75 -8.41
CA LEU A 87 14.88 0.39 -9.24
C LEU A 87 15.94 1.27 -8.56
N TYR A 88 15.86 1.46 -7.25
CA TYR A 88 16.86 2.19 -6.47
C TYR A 88 18.24 1.52 -6.57
N ARG A 89 18.31 0.19 -6.40
CA ARG A 89 19.57 -0.58 -6.52
C ARG A 89 20.15 -0.50 -7.93
N ALA A 90 19.32 -0.73 -8.95
CA ALA A 90 19.76 -0.66 -10.35
C ALA A 90 20.34 0.70 -10.72
N ARG A 91 19.85 1.79 -10.12
CA ARG A 91 20.39 3.15 -10.32
C ARG A 91 21.67 3.42 -9.53
N ALA A 92 21.87 2.77 -8.40
CA ALA A 92 23.09 2.92 -7.61
C ALA A 92 24.30 2.18 -8.23
N GLU A 93 24.04 1.20 -9.10
CA GLU A 93 25.04 0.41 -9.81
C GLU A 93 25.43 0.98 -11.20
N ALA A 94 24.70 1.99 -11.70
CA ALA A 94 24.89 2.63 -13.01
C ALA A 94 25.81 3.85 -12.95
#